data_AF-A0A3D4QN02-F1
#
_entry.id   AF-A0A3D4QN02-F1
#
_cell.length_a   1.000
_cell.length_b   1.000
_cell.length_c   1.000
_cell.angle_alpha   90.00
_cell.angle_beta   90.00
_cell.angle_gamma   90.00
#
_symmetry.space_group_name_H-M   'P 1'
#
loop_
_entity.id
_entity.type
_entity.pdbx_description
1 polymer ?
#
loop_
_entity_poly.entity_id
_entity_poly.type
_entity_poly.pdbx_seq_one_letter_code
_entity_poly.pdbx_strand_id
1 'polypeptide(L)'
;GVTGGLEYESAYAVGPMCGVQDVEAATYASALCNEHGMDPISFGATVAAAMELFMEGAITTEQTEGRDFSFGNAEALCWAAEVTGTAQGFGKD
;
A
#
# COMPACT_ATOMS: atom_id res chain seq x y z
N GLY A 1 22.41 -3.84 8.27
CA GLY A 1 22.64 -2.38 8.33
C GLY A 1 21.50 -1.72 7.61
N VAL A 2 21.25 -0.45 7.95
CA VAL A 2 20.24 0.46 7.35
C VAL A 2 18.81 0.06 7.78
N THR A 3 17.91 0.92 8.25
CA THR A 3 17.79 2.38 8.17
C THR A 3 17.04 2.87 9.42
N GLY A 4 17.76 3.41 10.39
CA GLY A 4 17.16 4.06 11.56
C GLY A 4 16.85 5.51 11.24
N GLY A 5 15.59 5.89 11.43
CA GLY A 5 15.13 7.28 11.51
C GLY A 5 14.98 8.00 10.17
N LEU A 6 13.97 8.85 10.08
CA LEU A 6 13.53 9.64 8.91
C LEU A 6 12.72 8.75 7.95
N GLU A 7 11.39 8.82 7.92
CA GLU A 7 10.59 10.00 7.61
C GLU A 7 9.23 9.91 8.33
N TYR A 8 9.01 10.76 9.34
CA TYR A 8 7.74 10.91 10.06
C TYR A 8 6.63 11.52 9.16
N GLU A 9 7.01 12.15 8.05
CA GLU A 9 6.08 12.81 7.12
C GLU A 9 5.51 11.86 6.05
N SER A 10 6.22 10.79 5.69
CA SER A 10 5.74 9.85 4.67
C SER A 10 4.72 8.83 5.20
N ALA A 11 4.68 8.62 6.51
CA ALA A 11 3.60 7.88 7.18
C ALA A 11 2.24 8.61 7.08
N TYR A 12 2.24 9.93 6.87
CA TYR A 12 1.04 10.77 7.01
C TYR A 12 0.15 10.80 5.75
N ALA A 13 0.66 10.41 4.58
CA ALA A 13 -0.13 10.39 3.35
C ALA A 13 -0.70 9.00 3.01
N VAL A 14 0.12 7.96 3.11
CA VAL A 14 -0.24 6.61 2.61
C VAL A 14 -1.21 5.90 3.56
N GLY A 15 -0.94 5.94 4.87
CA GLY A 15 -1.76 5.26 5.88
C GLY A 15 -3.20 5.78 5.93
N PRO A 16 -3.42 7.10 6.16
CA PRO A 16 -4.77 7.65 6.29
C PRO A 16 -5.67 7.50 5.06
N MET A 17 -5.12 7.56 3.84
CA MET A 17 -5.89 7.34 2.61
C MET A 17 -6.43 5.91 2.51
N CYS A 18 -5.66 4.93 3.00
CA CYS A 18 -6.04 3.52 3.01
C CYS A 18 -6.77 3.11 4.30
N GLY A 19 -7.09 4.06 5.19
CA GLY A 19 -7.66 3.79 6.52
C GLY A 19 -6.70 3.11 7.50
N VAL A 20 -5.42 2.97 7.16
CA VAL A 20 -4.39 2.30 7.96
C VAL A 20 -3.84 3.26 9.01
N GLN A 21 -4.01 2.91 10.29
CA GLN A 21 -3.48 3.68 11.43
C GLN A 21 -2.12 3.17 11.93
N ASP A 22 -1.63 2.07 11.35
CA ASP A 22 -0.32 1.51 11.67
C ASP A 22 0.78 2.36 11.01
N VAL A 23 1.50 3.09 11.86
CA VAL A 23 2.59 3.98 11.44
C VAL A 23 3.76 3.20 10.87
N GLU A 24 4.06 2.01 11.41
CA GLU A 24 5.18 1.20 10.91
C GLU A 24 4.86 0.67 9.51
N ALA A 25 3.63 0.22 9.28
CA ALA A 25 3.17 -0.23 7.97
C ALA A 25 3.21 0.91 6.93
N ALA A 26 2.75 2.11 7.30
CA ALA A 26 2.77 3.28 6.42
C ALA A 26 4.22 3.72 6.11
N THR A 27 5.11 3.69 7.10
CA THR A 27 6.54 3.97 6.89
C THR A 27 7.19 2.93 5.99
N TYR A 28 6.89 1.64 6.17
CA TYR A 28 7.42 0.57 5.32
C TYR A 28 6.98 0.72 3.87
N ALA A 29 5.67 0.92 3.63
CA ALA A 29 5.13 1.12 2.29
C ALA A 29 5.77 2.35 1.62
N SER A 30 5.93 3.46 2.35
CA SER A 30 6.60 4.64 1.80
C SER A 30 8.10 4.41 1.52
N ALA A 31 8.79 3.61 2.33
CA ALA A 31 10.19 3.28 2.08
C ALA A 31 10.34 2.47 0.79
N LEU A 32 9.44 1.52 0.55
CA LEU A 32 9.37 0.77 -0.71
C LEU A 32 9.06 1.68 -1.90
N CYS A 33 8.15 2.66 -1.75
CA CYS A 33 7.93 3.65 -2.80
C CYS A 33 9.22 4.37 -3.17
N ASN A 34 10.00 4.83 -2.18
CA ASN A 34 11.28 5.49 -2.44
C ASN A 34 12.30 4.56 -3.10
N GLU A 35 12.38 3.29 -2.67
CA GLU A 35 13.32 2.31 -3.24
C GLU A 35 13.00 1.96 -4.70
N HIS A 36 11.71 1.83 -5.02
CA HIS A 36 11.23 1.49 -6.35
C HIS A 36 10.97 2.70 -7.26
N GLY A 37 11.19 3.92 -6.76
CA GLY A 37 10.95 5.17 -7.50
C GLY A 37 9.46 5.46 -7.77
N MET A 38 8.57 4.96 -6.91
CA MET A 38 7.14 5.23 -6.95
C MET A 38 6.82 6.50 -6.16
N ASP A 39 5.86 7.29 -6.64
CA ASP A 39 5.32 8.40 -5.85
C ASP A 39 4.39 7.84 -4.75
N PRO A 40 4.71 8.04 -3.45
CA PRO A 40 3.91 7.49 -2.36
C PRO A 40 2.47 8.05 -2.33
N ILE A 41 2.25 9.27 -2.84
CA ILE A 41 0.90 9.87 -2.89
C ILE A 41 0.04 9.13 -3.92
N SER A 42 0.52 9.02 -5.16
CA SER A 42 -0.18 8.29 -6.21
C SER A 42 -0.36 6.81 -5.85
N PHE A 43 0.66 6.19 -5.23
CA PHE A 43 0.56 4.83 -4.72
C PHE A 43 -0.56 4.69 -3.68
N GLY A 44 -0.59 5.55 -2.66
CA GLY A 44 -1.62 5.52 -1.62
C GLY A 44 -3.03 5.74 -2.19
N ALA A 45 -3.19 6.63 -3.16
CA ALA A 45 -4.48 6.84 -3.85
C ALA A 45 -4.91 5.61 -4.66
N THR A 46 -3.99 4.96 -5.38
CA THR A 46 -4.27 3.73 -6.14
C THR A 46 -4.68 2.59 -5.21
N VAL A 47 -3.98 2.40 -4.09
CA VAL A 47 -4.34 1.36 -3.11
C VAL A 47 -5.69 1.67 -2.46
N ALA A 48 -5.98 2.92 -2.10
CA ALA A 48 -7.28 3.30 -1.56
C ALA A 48 -8.42 3.04 -2.55
N ALA A 49 -8.23 3.34 -3.84
CA ALA A 49 -9.20 3.01 -4.88
C ALA A 49 -9.38 1.50 -5.03
N ALA A 50 -8.30 0.72 -4.96
CA ALA A 50 -8.37 -0.74 -4.96
C ALA A 50 -9.15 -1.28 -3.76
N MET A 51 -8.97 -0.70 -2.57
CA MET A 51 -9.72 -1.05 -1.37
C MET A 51 -11.22 -0.73 -1.51
N GLU A 52 -11.56 0.41 -2.10
CA GLU A 52 -12.95 0.78 -2.40
C GLU A 52 -13.59 -0.22 -3.37
N LEU A 53 -12.92 -0.51 -4.48
CA LEU A 53 -13.39 -1.50 -5.47
C LEU A 53 -13.52 -2.91 -4.88
N PHE A 54 -12.68 -3.26 -3.91
CA PHE A 54 -12.81 -4.51 -3.16
C PHE A 54 -14.06 -4.54 -2.29
N MET A 55 -14.36 -3.45 -1.57
CA MET A 55 -15.60 -3.33 -0.79
C MET A 55 -16.86 -3.33 -1.66
N GLU A 56 -16.79 -2.78 -2.88
CA GLU A 56 -17.89 -2.83 -3.85
C GLU A 56 -18.01 -4.21 -4.54
N GLY A 57 -17.03 -5.11 -4.35
CA GLY A 57 -16.99 -6.44 -4.95
C GLY A 57 -16.54 -6.47 -6.42
N ALA A 58 -16.02 -5.34 -6.94
CA ALA A 58 -15.43 -5.25 -8.27
C ALA A 58 -14.02 -5.86 -8.32
N ILE A 59 -13.28 -5.79 -7.20
CA ILE A 59 -12.06 -6.56 -6.96
C ILE A 59 -12.39 -7.64 -5.93
N THR A 60 -11.92 -8.86 -6.17
CA THR A 60 -12.14 -9.99 -5.28
C THR A 60 -10.81 -10.56 -4.79
N THR A 61 -10.89 -11.47 -3.81
CA THR A 61 -9.72 -12.21 -3.32
C THR A 61 -9.01 -13.00 -4.41
N GLU A 62 -9.63 -13.27 -5.57
CA GLU A 62 -8.94 -13.91 -6.69
C GLU A 62 -7.88 -12.97 -7.32
N GLN A 63 -8.20 -11.68 -7.43
CA GLN A 63 -7.30 -10.67 -8.01
C GLN A 63 -6.22 -10.22 -7.01
N THR A 64 -6.52 -10.24 -5.71
CA THR A 64 -5.59 -9.84 -4.63
C THR A 64 -4.79 -11.02 -4.07
N GLU A 65 -4.75 -12.16 -4.78
CA GLU A 65 -4.04 -13.38 -4.37
C GLU A 65 -4.44 -13.88 -2.96
N GLY A 66 -5.71 -13.76 -2.62
CA GLY A 66 -6.29 -14.21 -1.36
C GLY A 66 -6.30 -13.16 -0.25
N ARG A 67 -5.81 -11.94 -0.50
CA ARG A 67 -5.71 -10.89 0.53
C ARG A 67 -7.00 -10.10 0.66
N ASP A 68 -7.34 -9.78 1.89
CA ASP A 68 -8.46 -8.89 2.22
C ASP A 68 -8.04 -7.43 2.00
N PHE A 69 -8.59 -6.79 0.97
CA PHE A 69 -8.34 -5.38 0.65
C PHE A 69 -9.35 -4.43 1.32
N SER A 70 -9.95 -4.82 2.45
CA SER A 70 -10.75 -3.89 3.24
C SER A 70 -9.92 -2.71 3.75
N PHE A 71 -10.53 -1.52 3.81
CA PHE A 71 -9.90 -0.34 4.40
C PHE A 71 -9.37 -0.62 5.82
N GLY A 72 -8.20 -0.09 6.11
CA GLY A 72 -7.51 -0.28 7.39
C GLY A 72 -6.67 -1.53 7.49
N ASN A 73 -6.62 -2.37 6.45
CA ASN A 73 -5.73 -3.52 6.44
C ASN A 73 -4.28 -3.11 6.13
N ALA A 74 -3.46 -3.06 7.18
CA ALA A 74 -2.03 -2.74 7.10
C ALA A 74 -1.24 -3.77 6.29
N GLU A 75 -1.56 -5.06 6.42
CA GLU A 75 -0.88 -6.14 5.68
C GLU A 75 -1.11 -6.00 4.17
N ALA A 76 -2.36 -5.71 3.78
CA ALA A 76 -2.72 -5.47 2.38
C ALA A 76 -1.95 -4.27 1.80
N LEU A 77 -1.78 -3.19 2.58
CA LEU A 77 -1.01 -2.01 2.17
C LEU A 77 0.47 -2.33 1.95
N CYS A 78 1.12 -3.01 2.91
CA CYS A 78 2.52 -3.39 2.79
C CYS A 78 2.74 -4.32 1.60
N TRP A 79 1.87 -5.32 1.44
CA TRP A 79 1.94 -6.21 0.29
C TRP A 79 1.76 -5.48 -1.04
N ALA A 80 0.80 -4.56 -1.13
CA ALA A 80 0.59 -3.76 -2.33
C ALA A 80 1.87 -3.02 -2.74
N ALA A 81 2.60 -2.46 -1.76
CA ALA A 81 3.86 -1.78 -2.03
C ALA A 81 4.93 -2.71 -2.62
N GLU A 82 5.00 -3.96 -2.15
CA GLU A 82 5.93 -4.98 -2.65
C GLU A 82 5.62 -5.40 -4.10
N VAL A 83 4.35 -5.68 -4.40
CA VAL A 83 3.96 -6.16 -5.73
C VAL A 83 3.91 -5.05 -6.78
N THR A 84 3.53 -3.83 -6.39
CA THR A 84 3.61 -2.65 -7.28
C THR A 84 5.06 -2.28 -7.57
N GLY A 85 5.94 -2.33 -6.55
CA GLY A 85 7.37 -2.04 -6.73
C GLY A 85 8.10 -3.01 -7.67
N THR A 86 7.59 -4.24 -7.78
CA THR A 86 8.15 -5.29 -8.66
C THR A 86 7.37 -5.48 -9.97
N ALA A 87 6.26 -4.74 -10.16
CA ALA A 87 5.33 -4.88 -11.29
C ALA A 87 4.85 -6.33 -11.52
N GLN A 88 4.52 -7.04 -10.43
CA GLN A 88 4.07 -8.44 -10.45
C GLN A 88 2.60 -8.55 -10.02
N GLY A 89 1.90 -9.53 -10.59
CA GLY A 89 0.52 -9.86 -10.20
C GLY A 89 -0.39 -8.62 -10.23
N PHE A 90 -1.04 -8.35 -9.10
CA PHE A 90 -1.91 -7.19 -8.89
C PHE A 90 -1.21 -5.84 -9.11
N GLY A 91 0.11 -5.76 -8.94
CA GLY A 91 0.87 -4.50 -9.08
C GLY A 91 1.23 -4.10 -10.51
N LYS A 92 0.78 -4.86 -11.53
CA LYS A 92 1.12 -4.62 -12.94
C LYS A 92 0.07 -3.79 -13.70
N ASP A 93 -1.20 -3.94 -13.33
CA ASP A 93 -2.36 -3.33 -13.98
C ASP A 93 -2.88 -2.15 -13.16
#